data_AF-A0A016UK16-F1
#
_entry.id   AF-A0A016UK16-F1
#
_cell.length_a   1.000
_cell.length_b   1.000
_cell.length_c   1.000
_cell.angle_alpha   90.00
_cell.angle_beta   90.00
_cell.angle_gamma   90.00
#
_symmetry.space_group_name_H-M   'P 1'
#
loop_
_entity.id
_entity.type
_entity.pdbx_description
1 polymer ?
#
loop_
_entity_poly.entity_id
_entity_poly.type
_entity_poly.pdbx_seq_one_letter_code
_entity_poly.pdbx_strand_id
1 'polypeptide(L)'
;MPLTCHVKSSVQKRAVESRTVEDEPLRSHEKKDMDEGVHNMNCPSEESRKIMQFYSMLTAEKENIVPVPLPEMLNIVENMERMRLSWKAAEEKAAYLENQYKQVSTELESVSTQLRRCNAELKDARAQIRAQIAEINAQRADAEEMSQRLKLVSEYLKSDLERLPAEKSKQLAFLKNPELVRTNSKRVIRERYMEDGDTEETDMDYDVTGDTLDTLDEIDEEHER
;
A
#
# COMPACT_ATOMS: atom_id res chain seq x y z
N MET A 1 -23.03 19.97 66.17
CA MET A 1 -21.88 19.05 66.22
C MET A 1 -21.76 18.40 64.85
N PRO A 2 -20.69 18.65 64.07
CA PRO A 2 -20.51 18.03 62.77
C PRO A 2 -19.64 16.77 62.93
N LEU A 3 -20.15 15.61 62.50
CA LEU A 3 -19.35 14.41 62.32
C LEU A 3 -18.85 14.37 60.89
N THR A 4 -17.57 14.68 60.73
CA THR A 4 -16.80 14.53 59.50
C THR A 4 -16.48 13.06 59.27
N CYS A 5 -17.03 12.46 58.23
CA CYS A 5 -16.60 11.15 57.74
C CYS A 5 -15.60 11.33 56.60
N HIS A 6 -14.32 11.15 56.90
CA HIS A 6 -13.26 10.99 55.91
C HIS A 6 -13.35 9.59 55.29
N VAL A 7 -13.70 9.52 54.00
CA VAL A 7 -13.43 8.33 53.17
C VAL A 7 -12.28 8.67 52.24
N LYS A 8 -11.09 8.19 52.60
CA LYS A 8 -9.93 8.13 51.71
C LYS A 8 -10.15 6.95 50.76
N SER A 9 -10.56 7.22 49.53
CA SER A 9 -10.52 6.23 48.45
C SER A 9 -9.23 6.44 47.65
N SER A 10 -8.34 5.45 47.75
CA SER A 10 -7.08 5.36 47.02
C SER A 10 -7.36 5.13 45.54
N VAL A 11 -7.26 6.19 44.73
CA VAL A 11 -7.22 6.08 43.27
C VAL A 11 -5.85 5.57 42.87
N GLN A 12 -5.79 4.28 42.57
CA GLN A 12 -4.61 3.62 42.01
C GLN A 12 -4.47 4.05 40.54
N LYS A 13 -3.69 5.11 40.31
CA LYS A 13 -3.27 5.53 38.97
C LYS A 13 -2.37 4.43 38.38
N ARG A 14 -2.89 3.61 37.47
CA ARG A 14 -2.04 2.86 36.54
C ARG A 14 -1.46 3.86 35.54
N ALA A 15 -0.16 4.04 35.62
CA ALA A 15 0.61 4.76 34.61
C ALA A 15 0.42 4.05 33.26
N VAL A 16 -0.13 4.79 32.30
CA VAL A 16 -0.05 4.46 30.88
C VAL A 16 1.36 4.80 30.46
N GLU A 17 2.21 3.78 30.37
CA GLU A 17 3.56 3.88 29.86
C GLU A 17 3.47 4.17 28.35
N SER A 18 3.46 5.47 28.04
CA SER A 18 3.50 5.98 26.69
C SER A 18 4.92 5.79 26.18
N ARG A 19 5.17 4.69 25.46
CA ARG A 19 6.39 4.58 24.64
C ARG A 19 6.28 5.60 23.52
N THR A 20 6.90 6.75 23.74
CA THR A 20 7.36 7.65 22.69
C THR A 20 8.24 6.82 21.75
N VAL A 21 7.76 6.62 20.53
CA VAL A 21 8.61 6.26 19.41
C VAL A 21 9.43 7.51 19.16
N GLU A 22 10.66 7.50 19.67
CA GLU A 22 11.68 8.49 19.35
C GLU A 22 11.83 8.51 17.82
N ASP A 23 11.58 9.67 17.23
CA ASP A 23 11.97 10.03 15.88
C ASP A 23 13.49 9.83 15.75
N GLU A 24 13.89 8.73 15.10
CA GLU A 24 15.26 8.59 14.61
C GLU A 24 15.44 9.55 13.41
N PRO A 25 16.37 10.52 13.48
CA PRO A 25 16.65 11.38 12.35
C PRO A 25 17.38 10.55 11.29
N LEU A 26 16.83 10.60 10.07
CA LEU A 26 17.41 10.09 8.84
C LEU A 26 18.92 10.32 8.82
N ARG A 27 19.68 9.24 9.00
CA ARG A 27 21.14 9.22 8.87
C ARG A 27 21.49 9.30 7.39
N SER A 28 21.44 10.51 6.86
CA SER A 28 22.14 10.90 5.65
C SER A 28 23.64 10.76 5.89
N HIS A 29 24.27 9.74 5.29
CA HIS A 29 25.60 9.77 4.69
C HIS A 29 26.16 8.35 4.55
N GLU A 30 26.07 7.80 3.34
CA GLU A 30 27.19 7.15 2.66
C GLU A 30 26.83 7.02 1.17
N LYS A 31 26.82 8.18 0.47
CA LYS A 31 27.11 8.19 -0.96
C LYS A 31 28.59 7.83 -1.08
N LYS A 32 28.86 6.54 -1.22
CA LYS A 32 30.18 5.99 -1.46
C LYS A 32 30.40 6.00 -2.96
N ASP A 33 31.30 6.88 -3.37
CA ASP A 33 32.15 6.77 -4.56
C ASP A 33 31.43 6.48 -5.89
N MET A 34 30.75 7.49 -6.41
CA MET A 34 30.63 7.69 -7.86
C MET A 34 30.96 9.15 -8.17
N ASP A 35 32.20 9.55 -7.86
CA ASP A 35 32.75 10.85 -8.27
C ASP A 35 34.09 10.67 -8.98
N GLU A 36 34.15 9.71 -9.89
CA GLU A 36 35.18 9.63 -10.93
C GLU A 36 34.50 9.42 -12.28
N GLY A 37 33.98 10.52 -12.85
CA GLY A 37 33.40 10.47 -14.20
C GLY A 37 32.75 11.76 -14.71
N VAL A 38 32.61 12.79 -13.87
CA VAL A 38 31.88 14.03 -14.24
C VAL A 38 32.81 15.24 -14.37
N HIS A 39 34.09 15.02 -14.69
CA HIS A 39 35.02 16.09 -15.05
C HIS A 39 35.62 15.85 -16.43
N ASN A 40 34.78 15.71 -17.46
CA ASN A 40 35.23 16.02 -18.83
C ASN A 40 34.09 16.29 -19.83
N MET A 41 33.09 17.09 -19.47
CA MET A 41 32.09 17.54 -20.44
C MET A 41 31.90 19.04 -20.27
N ASN A 42 32.53 19.81 -21.18
CA ASN A 42 32.22 21.19 -21.59
C ASN A 42 33.45 22.06 -21.88
N CYS A 43 34.67 21.51 -21.88
CA CYS A 43 35.79 22.22 -22.51
C CYS A 43 35.83 21.84 -24.00
N PRO A 44 35.68 22.79 -24.95
CA PRO A 44 35.89 22.48 -26.35
C PRO A 44 37.30 21.91 -26.51
N SER A 45 37.41 20.75 -27.17
CA SER A 45 38.71 20.11 -27.39
C SER A 45 39.65 21.12 -28.05
N GLU A 46 40.95 20.98 -27.83
CA GLU A 46 41.92 21.90 -28.41
C GLU A 46 41.80 21.99 -29.95
N GLU A 47 41.38 20.91 -30.59
CA GLU A 47 41.08 20.82 -32.03
C GLU A 47 39.83 21.65 -32.38
N SER A 48 38.76 21.55 -31.58
CA SER A 48 37.55 22.38 -31.74
C SER A 48 37.85 23.87 -31.60
N ARG A 49 38.73 24.24 -30.67
CA ARG A 49 39.18 25.62 -30.47
C ARG A 49 39.95 26.14 -31.69
N LYS A 50 40.84 25.33 -32.28
CA LYS A 50 41.59 25.68 -33.51
C LYS A 50 40.65 25.89 -34.70
N ILE A 51 39.65 25.03 -34.87
CA ILE A 51 38.63 25.17 -35.92
C ILE A 51 37.79 26.43 -35.71
N MET A 52 37.34 26.71 -34.47
CA MET A 52 36.60 27.94 -34.15
C MET A 52 37.42 29.20 -34.39
N GLN A 53 38.70 29.19 -34.02
CA GLN A 53 39.63 30.30 -34.28
C GLN A 53 39.76 30.54 -35.79
N PHE A 54 39.93 29.48 -36.58
CA PHE A 54 40.00 29.58 -38.03
C PHE A 54 38.70 30.14 -38.64
N TYR A 55 37.53 29.67 -38.19
CA TYR A 55 36.23 30.19 -38.62
C TYR A 55 36.04 31.67 -38.25
N SER A 56 36.51 32.07 -37.07
CA SER A 56 36.47 33.48 -36.63
C SER A 56 37.39 34.38 -37.45
N MET A 57 38.56 33.88 -37.89
CA MET A 57 39.46 34.62 -38.79
C MET A 57 38.85 34.79 -40.18
N LEU A 58 38.26 33.74 -40.73
CA LEU A 58 37.56 33.78 -42.03
C LEU A 58 36.41 34.79 -42.07
N THR A 59 35.71 34.97 -40.94
CA THR A 59 34.55 35.87 -40.86
C THR A 59 34.92 37.31 -40.49
N ALA A 60 36.14 37.56 -40.01
CA ALA A 60 36.63 38.88 -39.64
C ALA A 60 37.31 39.64 -40.81
N GLU A 61 37.86 38.94 -41.81
CA GLU A 61 38.50 39.57 -42.96
C GLU A 61 37.49 39.99 -44.04
N LYS A 62 37.56 41.26 -44.46
CA LYS A 62 36.66 41.86 -45.48
C LYS A 62 36.85 41.30 -46.91
N GLU A 63 37.89 40.51 -47.16
CA GLU A 63 38.25 40.03 -48.50
C GLU A 63 38.11 38.50 -48.68
N ASN A 64 37.62 37.72 -47.70
CA ASN A 64 37.34 36.27 -47.81
C ASN A 64 38.51 35.37 -48.28
N ILE A 65 39.76 35.86 -48.35
CA ILE A 65 40.91 35.09 -48.83
C ILE A 65 41.96 35.01 -47.72
N VAL A 66 41.86 33.99 -46.88
CA VAL A 66 42.92 33.62 -45.92
C VAL A 66 43.90 32.68 -46.63
N PRO A 67 45.19 33.04 -46.80
CA PRO A 67 46.18 32.15 -47.39
C PRO A 67 46.57 31.06 -46.39
N VAL A 68 45.97 29.87 -46.54
CA VAL A 68 46.29 28.68 -45.73
C VAL A 68 47.15 27.72 -46.55
N PRO A 69 48.29 27.24 -46.03
CA PRO A 69 49.03 26.16 -46.65
C PRO A 69 48.15 24.92 -46.88
N LEU A 70 48.23 24.30 -48.05
CA LEU A 70 47.43 23.12 -48.40
C LEU A 70 47.46 21.99 -47.34
N PRO A 71 48.60 21.65 -46.71
CA PRO A 71 48.65 20.63 -45.65
C PRO A 71 47.83 20.99 -44.41
N GLU A 72 47.80 22.28 -44.05
CA GLU A 72 47.03 22.78 -42.91
C GLU A 72 45.52 22.78 -43.21
N MET A 73 45.15 23.10 -44.45
CA MET A 73 43.75 23.01 -44.90
C MET A 73 43.24 21.56 -44.90
N LEU A 74 44.05 20.58 -45.33
CA LEU A 74 43.69 19.17 -45.26
C LEU A 74 43.49 18.71 -43.81
N ASN A 75 44.38 19.10 -42.89
CA ASN A 75 44.26 18.80 -41.47
C ASN A 75 43.00 19.43 -40.85
N ILE A 76 42.64 20.66 -41.23
CA ILE A 76 41.39 21.30 -40.79
C ILE A 76 40.18 20.50 -41.25
N VAL A 77 40.13 20.07 -42.51
CA VAL A 77 39.01 19.28 -43.06
C VAL A 77 38.88 17.92 -42.36
N GLU A 78 40.00 17.22 -42.13
CA GLU A 78 40.01 15.95 -41.40
C GLU A 78 39.51 16.11 -39.95
N ASN A 79 39.93 17.18 -39.27
CA ASN A 79 39.49 17.46 -37.91
C ASN A 79 38.00 17.84 -37.86
N MET A 80 37.51 18.61 -38.85
CA MET A 80 36.08 18.93 -38.96
C MET A 80 35.24 17.66 -39.17
N GLU A 81 35.67 16.75 -40.04
CA GLU A 81 34.96 15.49 -40.27
C GLU A 81 34.97 14.60 -39.03
N ARG A 82 36.11 14.51 -38.33
CA ARG A 82 36.21 13.80 -37.05
C ARG A 82 35.24 14.35 -36.01
N MET A 83 35.16 15.67 -35.86
CA MET A 83 34.20 16.31 -34.95
C MET A 83 32.75 16.07 -35.36
N ARG A 84 32.45 16.09 -36.66
CA ARG A 84 31.10 15.82 -37.17
C ARG A 84 30.65 14.39 -36.82
N LEU A 85 31.54 13.41 -36.99
CA LEU A 85 31.27 12.02 -36.62
C LEU A 85 31.14 11.85 -35.10
N SER A 86 32.00 12.51 -34.31
CA SER A 86 31.91 12.45 -32.85
C SER A 86 30.63 13.10 -32.31
N TRP A 87 30.21 14.23 -32.90
CA TRP A 87 28.93 14.88 -32.58
C TRP A 87 27.76 13.95 -32.86
N LYS A 88 27.74 13.30 -34.04
CA LYS A 88 26.68 12.36 -34.40
C LYS A 88 26.61 11.18 -33.43
N ALA A 89 27.76 10.60 -33.05
CA ALA A 89 27.80 9.52 -32.06
C ALA A 89 27.33 9.98 -30.66
N ALA A 90 27.66 11.21 -30.26
CA ALA A 90 27.20 11.79 -29.00
C ALA A 90 25.68 12.03 -29.01
N GLU A 91 25.13 12.50 -30.14
CA GLU A 91 23.70 12.71 -30.34
C GLU A 91 22.92 11.37 -30.25
N GLU A 92 23.39 10.33 -30.95
CA GLU A 92 22.79 8.99 -30.87
C GLU A 92 22.84 8.41 -29.44
N LYS A 93 23.96 8.61 -28.73
CA LYS A 93 24.09 8.20 -27.32
C LYS A 93 23.13 8.98 -26.41
N ALA A 94 22.98 10.28 -26.63
CA ALA A 94 22.05 11.12 -25.86
C ALA A 94 20.60 10.67 -26.06
N ALA A 95 20.20 10.42 -27.32
CA ALA A 95 18.86 9.91 -27.64
C ALA A 95 18.59 8.53 -27.01
N TYR A 96 19.58 7.65 -27.00
CA TYR A 96 19.48 6.35 -26.33
C TYR A 96 19.25 6.50 -24.82
N LEU A 97 20.04 7.34 -24.15
CA LEU A 97 19.91 7.58 -22.71
C LEU A 97 18.59 8.27 -22.35
N GLU A 98 18.11 9.19 -23.19
CA GLU A 98 16.81 9.83 -23.01
C GLU A 98 15.68 8.80 -23.09
N ASN A 99 15.74 7.87 -24.05
CA ASN A 99 14.76 6.81 -24.17
C ASN A 99 14.80 5.84 -22.98
N GLN A 100 15.99 5.46 -22.53
CA GLN A 100 16.15 4.64 -21.31
C GLN A 100 15.58 5.35 -20.08
N TYR A 101 15.85 6.65 -19.92
CA TYR A 101 15.31 7.44 -18.83
C TYR A 101 13.78 7.48 -18.87
N LYS A 102 13.17 7.70 -20.05
CA LYS A 102 11.71 7.69 -20.21
C LYS A 102 11.12 6.33 -19.82
N GLN A 103 11.72 5.22 -20.27
CA GLN A 103 11.27 3.86 -19.93
C GLN A 103 11.30 3.64 -18.41
N VAL A 104 12.44 3.89 -17.77
CA VAL A 104 12.59 3.73 -16.32
C VAL A 104 11.64 4.66 -15.55
N SER A 105 11.42 5.89 -16.02
CA SER A 105 10.45 6.81 -15.41
C SER A 105 9.03 6.25 -15.45
N THR A 106 8.59 5.72 -16.59
CA THR A 106 7.25 5.13 -16.73
C THR A 106 7.07 3.87 -15.88
N GLU A 107 8.11 3.03 -15.78
CA GLU A 107 8.09 1.85 -14.91
C GLU A 107 8.02 2.25 -13.43
N LEU A 108 8.80 3.26 -13.02
CA LEU A 108 8.78 3.78 -11.66
C LEU A 108 7.41 4.34 -11.28
N GLU A 109 6.77 5.09 -12.19
CA GLU A 109 5.41 5.59 -12.00
C GLU A 109 4.41 4.43 -11.86
N SER A 110 4.48 3.43 -12.75
CA SER A 110 3.64 2.23 -12.69
C SER A 110 3.78 1.52 -11.34
N VAL A 111 5.00 1.20 -10.91
CA VAL A 111 5.25 0.55 -9.62
C VAL A 111 4.78 1.43 -8.45
N SER A 112 4.96 2.74 -8.53
CA SER A 112 4.46 3.68 -7.51
C SER A 112 2.94 3.63 -7.38
N THR A 113 2.21 3.57 -8.49
CA THR A 113 0.74 3.46 -8.47
C THR A 113 0.26 2.13 -7.90
N GLN A 114 0.92 1.02 -8.25
CA GLN A 114 0.60 -0.30 -7.69
C GLN A 114 0.84 -0.34 -6.18
N LEU A 115 1.96 0.22 -5.71
CA LEU A 115 2.26 0.29 -4.28
C LEU A 115 1.21 1.09 -3.52
N ARG A 116 0.71 2.20 -4.09
CA ARG A 116 -0.38 2.99 -3.48
C ARG A 116 -1.67 2.18 -3.39
N ARG A 117 -2.03 1.44 -4.44
CA ARG A 117 -3.22 0.56 -4.46
C ARG A 117 -3.11 -0.52 -3.38
N CYS A 118 -2.02 -1.29 -3.37
CA CYS A 118 -1.83 -2.36 -2.37
C CYS A 118 -1.87 -1.83 -0.93
N ASN A 119 -1.32 -0.62 -0.69
CA ASN A 119 -1.36 -0.01 0.64
C ASN A 119 -2.79 0.42 1.04
N ALA A 120 -3.61 0.86 0.08
CA ALA A 120 -5.02 1.15 0.33
C ALA A 120 -5.81 -0.12 0.68
N GLU A 121 -5.63 -1.20 -0.08
CA GLU A 121 -6.25 -2.51 0.19
C GLU A 121 -5.84 -3.06 1.56
N LEU A 122 -4.55 -2.95 1.92
CA LEU A 122 -4.05 -3.39 3.21
C LEU A 122 -4.62 -2.56 4.37
N LYS A 123 -4.86 -1.26 4.19
CA LYS A 123 -5.54 -0.42 5.18
C LYS A 123 -6.99 -0.85 5.35
N ASP A 124 -7.68 -1.12 4.25
CA ASP A 124 -9.08 -1.58 4.28
C ASP A 124 -9.21 -2.95 4.95
N ALA A 125 -8.40 -3.93 4.56
CA ALA A 125 -8.36 -5.25 5.20
C ALA A 125 -8.10 -5.15 6.72
N ARG A 126 -7.18 -4.26 7.13
CA ARG A 126 -6.95 -4.00 8.56
C ARG A 126 -8.17 -3.39 9.26
N ALA A 127 -8.93 -2.53 8.59
CA ALA A 127 -10.17 -1.97 9.13
C ALA A 127 -11.25 -3.06 9.29
N GLN A 128 -11.41 -3.91 8.27
CA GLN A 128 -12.33 -5.05 8.30
C GLN A 128 -12.01 -6.02 9.44
N ILE A 129 -10.73 -6.40 9.61
CA ILE A 129 -10.29 -7.28 10.71
C ILE A 129 -10.63 -6.66 12.07
N ARG A 130 -10.41 -5.35 12.25
CA ARG A 130 -10.76 -4.66 13.51
C ARG A 130 -12.27 -4.70 13.77
N ALA A 131 -13.08 -4.49 12.74
CA ALA A 131 -14.54 -4.58 12.85
C ALA A 131 -14.98 -5.99 13.25
N GLN A 132 -14.44 -7.03 12.60
CA GLN A 132 -14.74 -8.42 12.93
C GLN A 132 -14.31 -8.79 14.36
N ILE A 133 -13.14 -8.33 14.81
CA ILE A 133 -12.69 -8.55 16.19
C ILE A 133 -13.65 -7.90 17.19
N ALA A 134 -14.12 -6.67 16.90
CA ALA A 134 -15.10 -5.99 17.73
C ALA A 134 -16.43 -6.77 17.80
N GLU A 135 -16.91 -7.27 16.66
CA GLU A 135 -18.12 -8.09 16.58
C GLU A 135 -17.97 -9.41 17.37
N ILE A 136 -16.86 -10.13 17.21
CA ILE A 136 -16.58 -11.35 17.97
C ILE A 136 -16.58 -11.07 19.48
N ASN A 137 -15.99 -9.95 19.90
CA ASN A 137 -15.97 -9.58 21.31
C ASN A 137 -17.37 -9.27 21.84
N ALA A 138 -18.21 -8.58 21.06
CA ALA A 138 -19.60 -8.33 21.41
C ALA A 138 -20.39 -9.65 21.56
N GLN A 139 -20.29 -10.53 20.57
CA GLN A 139 -20.96 -11.85 20.61
C GLN A 139 -20.49 -12.70 21.79
N ARG A 140 -19.20 -12.63 22.16
CA ARG A 140 -18.69 -13.32 23.36
C ARG A 140 -19.28 -12.75 24.65
N ALA A 141 -19.41 -11.44 24.76
CA ALA A 141 -20.04 -10.80 25.91
C ALA A 141 -21.51 -11.21 26.04
N ASP A 142 -22.26 -11.20 24.93
CA ASP A 142 -23.66 -11.64 24.90
C ASP A 142 -23.81 -13.11 25.30
N ALA A 143 -22.93 -13.98 24.78
CA ALA A 143 -22.92 -15.41 25.12
C ALA A 143 -22.60 -15.63 26.61
N GLU A 144 -21.69 -14.85 27.17
CA GLU A 144 -21.37 -14.89 28.59
C GLU A 144 -22.56 -14.44 29.44
N GLU A 145 -23.22 -13.34 29.08
CA GLU A 145 -24.41 -12.84 29.77
C GLU A 145 -25.54 -13.88 29.73
N MET A 146 -25.81 -14.47 28.56
CA MET A 146 -26.82 -15.52 28.43
C MET A 146 -26.48 -16.77 29.23
N SER A 147 -25.21 -17.15 29.30
CA SER A 147 -24.73 -18.25 30.15
C SER A 147 -24.98 -17.94 31.63
N GLN A 148 -24.72 -16.71 32.09
CA GLN A 148 -25.00 -16.29 33.46
C GLN A 148 -26.51 -16.31 33.77
N ARG A 149 -27.34 -15.77 32.86
CA ARG A 149 -28.81 -15.80 32.99
C ARG A 149 -29.35 -17.24 33.06
N LEU A 150 -28.85 -18.13 32.21
CA LEU A 150 -29.24 -19.55 32.22
C LEU A 150 -28.83 -20.25 33.53
N LYS A 151 -27.66 -19.95 34.08
CA LYS A 151 -27.26 -20.46 35.41
C LYS A 151 -28.24 -20.02 36.48
N LEU A 152 -28.63 -18.75 36.50
CA LEU A 152 -29.57 -18.22 37.49
C LEU A 152 -30.96 -18.85 37.36
N VAL A 153 -31.46 -19.01 36.13
CA VAL A 153 -32.71 -19.74 35.86
C VAL A 153 -32.61 -21.19 36.32
N SER A 154 -31.48 -21.87 36.05
CA SER A 154 -31.24 -23.23 36.51
C SER A 154 -31.25 -23.33 38.04
N GLU A 155 -30.62 -22.39 38.74
CA GLU A 155 -30.63 -22.33 40.21
C GLU A 155 -32.03 -22.11 40.77
N TYR A 156 -32.81 -21.19 40.19
CA TYR A 156 -34.20 -20.97 40.59
C TYR A 156 -35.05 -22.23 40.40
N LEU A 157 -34.99 -22.83 39.21
CA LEU A 157 -35.77 -24.02 38.88
C LEU A 157 -35.34 -25.28 39.65
N LYS A 158 -34.09 -25.39 40.10
CA LYS A 158 -33.66 -26.50 40.97
C LYS A 158 -34.50 -26.56 42.24
N SER A 159 -34.76 -25.41 42.86
CA SER A 159 -35.55 -25.33 44.09
C SER A 159 -37.00 -25.78 43.90
N ASP A 160 -37.60 -25.47 42.74
CA ASP A 160 -38.94 -25.92 42.38
C ASP A 160 -38.95 -27.42 42.02
N LEU A 161 -37.92 -27.92 41.33
CA LEU A 161 -37.79 -29.33 40.98
C LEU A 161 -37.64 -30.23 42.21
N GLU A 162 -36.96 -29.76 43.25
CA GLU A 162 -36.76 -30.48 44.50
C GLU A 162 -38.03 -30.58 45.35
N ARG A 163 -38.99 -29.67 45.16
CA ARG A 163 -40.29 -29.65 45.85
C ARG A 163 -41.36 -30.52 45.17
N LEU A 164 -41.08 -31.08 43.99
CA LEU A 164 -42.04 -31.90 43.26
C LEU A 164 -42.23 -33.30 43.88
N PRO A 165 -43.45 -33.88 43.80
CA PRO A 165 -43.68 -35.28 44.16
C PRO A 165 -42.78 -36.23 43.34
N ALA A 166 -42.35 -37.33 43.96
CA ALA A 166 -41.39 -38.29 43.38
C ALA A 166 -41.80 -38.81 42.00
N GLU A 167 -43.10 -38.98 41.75
CA GLU A 167 -43.66 -39.47 40.50
C GLU A 167 -43.46 -38.48 39.33
N LYS A 168 -43.66 -37.18 39.58
CA LYS A 168 -43.39 -36.11 38.60
C LYS A 168 -41.90 -35.83 38.46
N SER A 169 -41.14 -35.94 39.55
CA SER A 169 -39.68 -35.79 39.54
C SER A 169 -39.00 -36.84 38.64
N LYS A 170 -39.51 -38.09 38.67
CA LYS A 170 -39.04 -39.17 37.79
C LYS A 170 -39.32 -38.91 36.31
N GLN A 171 -40.48 -38.32 35.98
CA GLN A 171 -40.81 -37.92 34.60
C GLN A 171 -39.88 -36.83 34.07
N LEU A 172 -39.39 -35.94 34.93
CA LEU A 172 -38.51 -34.82 34.57
C LEU A 172 -37.01 -35.11 34.74
N ALA A 173 -36.63 -36.35 35.02
CA ALA A 173 -35.23 -36.73 35.24
C ALA A 173 -34.33 -36.42 34.03
N PHE A 174 -34.87 -36.43 32.81
CA PHE A 174 -34.12 -36.12 31.58
C PHE A 174 -33.62 -34.67 31.53
N LEU A 175 -34.27 -33.72 32.22
CA LEU A 175 -33.82 -32.33 32.30
C LEU A 175 -32.53 -32.16 33.13
N LYS A 176 -32.21 -33.15 33.98
CA LYS A 176 -30.98 -33.17 34.77
C LYS A 176 -29.78 -33.70 33.98
N ASN A 177 -29.98 -34.22 32.77
CA ASN A 177 -28.92 -34.80 31.97
C ASN A 177 -28.12 -33.69 31.26
N PRO A 178 -26.82 -33.51 31.57
CA PRO A 178 -25.99 -32.48 30.94
C PRO A 178 -25.76 -32.75 29.44
N GLU A 179 -25.95 -33.99 28.99
CA GLU A 179 -25.84 -34.45 27.59
C GLU A 179 -26.86 -33.78 26.64
N LEU A 180 -28.00 -33.29 27.15
CA LEU A 180 -29.00 -32.60 26.31
C LEU A 180 -28.59 -31.17 25.94
N VAL A 181 -27.56 -30.60 26.56
CA VAL A 181 -27.04 -29.26 26.25
C VAL A 181 -26.18 -29.33 24.98
N ARG A 182 -26.86 -29.50 23.84
CA ARG A 182 -26.39 -29.30 22.45
C ARG A 182 -24.88 -29.43 22.22
N THR A 183 -24.41 -30.66 22.03
CA THR A 183 -23.09 -30.97 21.45
C THR A 183 -22.99 -30.71 19.93
N ASN A 184 -24.10 -30.37 19.27
CA ASN A 184 -24.17 -30.24 17.80
C ASN A 184 -23.50 -28.98 17.22
N SER A 185 -23.14 -27.98 18.04
CA SER A 185 -22.62 -26.71 17.52
C SER A 185 -21.15 -26.80 17.05
N LYS A 186 -20.29 -27.61 17.69
CA LYS A 186 -18.85 -27.61 17.36
C LYS A 186 -18.46 -28.52 16.20
N ARG A 187 -19.19 -29.62 15.97
CA ARG A 187 -18.92 -30.54 14.84
C ARG A 187 -19.46 -30.00 13.52
N VAL A 188 -20.70 -29.52 13.50
CA VAL A 188 -21.37 -28.99 12.30
C VAL A 188 -20.67 -27.74 11.74
N ILE A 189 -20.14 -26.87 12.61
CA ILE A 189 -19.35 -25.72 12.17
C ILE A 189 -18.04 -26.21 11.52
N ARG A 190 -17.36 -27.20 12.09
CA ARG A 190 -16.09 -27.69 11.51
C ARG A 190 -16.31 -28.40 10.17
N GLU A 191 -17.43 -29.09 9.98
CA GLU A 191 -17.81 -29.74 8.72
C GLU A 191 -18.10 -28.70 7.62
N ARG A 192 -18.91 -27.67 7.90
CA ARG A 192 -19.23 -26.63 6.89
C ARG A 192 -18.04 -25.77 6.44
N TYR A 193 -17.01 -25.59 7.29
CA TYR A 193 -15.83 -24.80 6.92
C TYR A 193 -14.70 -25.63 6.29
N MET A 194 -14.81 -26.97 6.28
CA MET A 194 -13.79 -27.87 5.70
C MET A 194 -14.27 -28.59 4.44
N GLU A 195 -15.57 -28.53 4.10
CA GLU A 195 -16.15 -29.22 2.94
C GLU A 195 -16.22 -28.36 1.68
N ASP A 196 -16.25 -27.03 1.79
CA ASP A 196 -16.28 -26.12 0.62
C ASP A 196 -14.88 -25.65 0.15
N GLY A 197 -13.81 -26.35 0.56
CA GLY A 197 -12.42 -25.94 0.33
C GLY A 197 -11.72 -26.57 -0.88
N ASP A 198 -12.34 -27.53 -1.58
CA ASP A 198 -11.72 -28.23 -2.71
C ASP A 198 -12.81 -28.76 -3.66
N THR A 199 -13.36 -27.87 -4.51
CA THR A 199 -13.74 -28.28 -5.85
C THR A 199 -13.04 -27.37 -6.84
N GLU A 200 -12.09 -27.97 -7.54
CA GLU A 200 -11.42 -27.47 -8.72
C GLU A 200 -12.44 -26.97 -9.76
N GLU A 201 -11.98 -26.13 -10.69
CA GLU A 201 -12.69 -25.73 -11.91
C GLU A 201 -13.98 -24.92 -11.70
N THR A 202 -13.82 -23.62 -11.51
CA THR A 202 -14.66 -22.68 -12.27
C THR A 202 -13.80 -21.56 -12.80
N ASP A 203 -13.34 -21.80 -14.02
CA ASP A 203 -12.90 -20.85 -15.04
C ASP A 203 -14.06 -19.85 -15.31
N MET A 204 -14.38 -19.04 -14.31
CA MET A 204 -15.36 -17.97 -14.41
C MET A 204 -14.63 -16.69 -14.79
N ASP A 205 -14.37 -16.57 -16.09
CA ASP A 205 -13.94 -15.36 -16.75
C ASP A 205 -15.02 -14.27 -16.59
N TYR A 206 -15.02 -13.58 -15.45
CA TYR A 206 -15.78 -12.35 -15.27
C TYR A 206 -15.05 -11.17 -15.94
N ASP A 207 -14.90 -11.29 -17.27
CA ASP A 207 -14.46 -10.19 -18.12
C ASP A 207 -15.48 -9.94 -19.23
N VAL A 208 -16.77 -9.81 -18.86
CA VAL A 208 -17.80 -9.20 -19.72
C VAL A 208 -18.89 -8.55 -18.87
N THR A 209 -18.69 -7.28 -18.50
CA THR A 209 -19.72 -6.23 -18.59
C THR A 209 -19.01 -4.90 -18.84
N GLY A 210 -18.56 -4.73 -20.08
CA GLY A 210 -18.44 -3.39 -20.65
C GLY A 210 -19.84 -2.76 -20.74
N ASP A 211 -19.88 -1.46 -20.47
CA ASP A 211 -20.98 -0.53 -20.76
C ASP A 211 -22.38 -0.87 -20.26
N THR A 212 -22.76 -0.38 -19.07
CA THR A 212 -24.14 0.07 -18.77
C THR A 212 -24.21 0.96 -17.50
N LEU A 213 -23.30 1.94 -17.34
CA LEU A 213 -23.46 2.92 -16.23
C LEU A 213 -23.08 4.35 -16.63
N ASP A 214 -23.40 4.75 -17.87
CA ASP A 214 -23.23 6.12 -18.36
C ASP A 214 -24.50 6.70 -19.00
N THR A 215 -25.69 6.26 -18.54
CA THR A 215 -27.00 6.78 -19.00
C THR A 215 -27.99 7.03 -17.85
N LEU A 216 -27.51 7.60 -16.73
CA LEU A 216 -28.37 8.07 -15.64
C LEU A 216 -28.30 9.58 -15.38
N ASP A 217 -27.82 10.37 -16.34
CA ASP A 217 -27.78 11.85 -16.24
C ASP A 217 -28.73 12.59 -17.20
N GLU A 218 -29.68 11.93 -17.86
CA GLU A 218 -30.71 12.61 -18.65
C GLU A 218 -32.10 12.00 -18.41
N ILE A 219 -32.85 12.58 -17.45
CA ILE A 219 -34.31 12.49 -17.12
C ILE A 219 -34.37 13.05 -15.68
N ASP A 220 -34.88 14.23 -15.31
CA ASP A 220 -35.99 15.04 -15.81
C ASP A 220 -35.70 16.53 -15.54
N GLU A 221 -35.65 17.33 -16.60
CA GLU A 221 -35.66 18.79 -16.54
C GLU A 221 -36.97 19.30 -17.15
N GLU A 222 -38.13 18.90 -16.63
CA GLU A 222 -39.40 19.51 -17.04
C GLU A 222 -40.54 19.31 -16.03
N HIS A 223 -40.54 20.05 -14.91
CA HIS A 223 -41.77 20.46 -14.22
C HIS A 223 -41.51 21.66 -13.30
N GLU A 224 -41.66 22.86 -13.86
CA GLU A 224 -42.17 24.05 -13.16
C GLU A 224 -42.44 25.18 -14.18
N ARG A 225 -43.65 25.19 -14.74
CA ARG A 225 -44.33 26.38 -15.25
C ARG A 225 -45.67 26.50 -14.54
#